data_AF-A0AAW2C0X9-F1
#
_entry.id   AF-A0AAW2C0X9-F1
#
_cell.length_a   1.000
_cell.length_b   1.000
_cell.length_c   1.000
_cell.angle_alpha   90.00
_cell.angle_beta   90.00
_cell.angle_gamma   90.00
#
_symmetry.space_group_name_H-M   'P 1'
#
loop_
_entity.id
_entity.type
_entity.pdbx_description
1 polymer ?
#
loop_
_entity_poly.entity_id
_entity_poly.type
_entity_poly.pdbx_seq_one_letter_code
_entity_poly.pdbx_strand_id
1 'polypeptide(L)'
;MEGISAVEFYGGNTHLSELMSYFPNIVFKEELATKEELEAFTGNASQTIALDYIISIKSDVFVPSYSGNMARTVEGPRRYLGHRKTIDPDRFNVYVAICH
;
A
#
# COMPACT_ATOMS: atom_id res chain seq x y z
N MET A 1 -1.32 0.27 18.00
CA MET A 1 -1.97 -0.67 17.07
C MET A 1 -0.86 -1.18 16.19
N GLU A 2 -0.36 -2.37 16.46
CA GLU A 2 0.66 -3.00 15.60
C GLU A 2 -0.02 -3.36 14.28
N GLY A 3 0.53 -2.87 13.17
CA GLY A 3 0.00 -3.13 11.85
C GLY A 3 0.37 -4.55 11.41
N ILE A 4 -0.62 -5.32 10.96
CA ILE A 4 -0.40 -6.61 10.31
C ILE A 4 0.37 -6.36 9.00
N SER A 5 1.43 -7.12 8.74
CA SER A 5 2.18 -7.00 7.48
C SER A 5 1.29 -7.36 6.29
N ALA A 6 1.56 -6.80 5.10
CA ALA A 6 0.81 -7.19 3.90
C ALA A 6 0.87 -8.71 3.67
N VAL A 7 2.04 -9.30 3.90
CA VAL A 7 2.26 -10.75 3.83
C VAL A 7 1.28 -11.52 4.73
N GLU A 8 1.16 -11.14 5.99
CA GLU A 8 0.28 -11.81 6.93
C GLU A 8 -1.20 -11.56 6.62
N PHE A 9 -1.55 -10.36 6.15
CA PHE A 9 -2.90 -10.03 5.71
C PHE A 9 -3.38 -10.89 4.53
N TYR A 10 -2.49 -11.22 3.59
CA TYR A 10 -2.81 -12.08 2.44
C TYR A 10 -2.75 -13.58 2.74
N GLY A 11 -2.54 -13.99 3.98
CA GLY A 11 -2.46 -15.41 4.36
C GLY A 11 -1.05 -16.02 4.24
N GLY A 12 -0.02 -15.17 4.28
CA GLY A 12 1.38 -15.57 4.31
C GLY A 12 2.02 -15.71 2.92
N ASN A 13 3.30 -16.09 2.91
CA ASN A 13 4.11 -16.18 1.69
C ASN A 13 3.52 -17.10 0.62
N THR A 14 2.77 -18.14 0.99
CA THR A 14 2.20 -19.10 0.04
C THR A 14 1.16 -18.45 -0.88
N HIS A 15 0.13 -17.80 -0.33
CA HIS A 15 -0.85 -17.07 -1.14
C HIS A 15 -0.24 -15.86 -1.85
N LEU A 16 0.71 -15.21 -1.18
CA LEU A 16 1.38 -14.05 -1.74
C LEU A 16 2.28 -14.43 -2.93
N SER A 17 2.86 -15.64 -2.94
CA SER A 17 3.66 -16.14 -4.06
C SER A 17 2.87 -16.29 -5.36
N GLU A 18 1.60 -16.69 -5.26
CA GLU A 18 0.72 -16.77 -6.42
C GLU A 18 0.43 -15.37 -6.97
N LEU A 19 0.14 -14.41 -6.09
CA LEU A 19 -0.04 -13.00 -6.47
C LEU A 19 1.23 -12.42 -7.13
N MET A 20 2.40 -12.65 -6.53
CA MET A 20 3.69 -12.21 -7.08
C MET A 20 4.03 -12.88 -8.43
N SER A 21 3.53 -14.09 -8.68
CA SER A 21 3.72 -14.76 -9.97
C SER A 21 2.98 -14.05 -11.12
N TYR A 22 1.81 -13.46 -10.84
CA TYR A 22 1.04 -12.67 -11.81
C TYR A 22 1.54 -11.22 -11.91
N PHE A 23 2.12 -10.70 -10.83
CA PHE A 23 2.59 -9.32 -10.72
C PHE A 23 4.06 -9.30 -10.28
N PRO A 24 5.02 -9.51 -11.20
CA PRO A 24 6.43 -9.68 -10.88
C PRO A 24 7.10 -8.41 -10.31
N ASN A 25 6.45 -7.24 -10.43
CA ASN A 25 6.94 -5.96 -9.92
C ASN A 25 6.21 -5.52 -8.64
N ILE A 26 5.73 -6.46 -7.83
CA ILE A 26 5.23 -6.14 -6.49
C ILE A 26 6.42 -5.76 -5.61
N VAL A 27 6.30 -4.60 -4.96
CA VAL A 27 7.27 -4.11 -3.97
C VAL A 27 6.51 -3.81 -2.68
N PHE A 28 6.98 -4.36 -1.58
CA PHE A 28 6.42 -4.11 -0.26
C PHE A 28 7.03 -2.86 0.38
N LYS A 29 6.32 -2.26 1.35
CA LYS A 29 6.83 -1.04 2.02
C LYS A 29 8.18 -1.27 2.70
N GLU A 30 8.43 -2.50 3.14
CA GLU A 30 9.66 -2.95 3.77
C GLU A 30 10.84 -3.02 2.79
N GLU A 31 10.56 -2.97 1.48
CA GLU A 31 11.56 -3.06 0.40
C GLU A 31 11.82 -1.70 -0.28
N LEU A 32 11.09 -0.64 0.10
CA LEU A 32 11.18 0.67 -0.54
C LEU A 32 12.43 1.47 -0.15
N ALA A 33 13.07 1.12 0.96
CA ALA A 33 14.21 1.84 1.51
C ALA A 33 15.14 0.88 2.26
N THR A 34 16.32 1.37 2.65
CA THR A 34 17.24 0.57 3.49
C THR A 34 16.63 0.31 4.85
N LYS A 35 17.08 -0.76 5.52
CA LYS A 35 16.59 -1.09 6.87
C LYS A 35 16.82 0.06 7.84
N GLU A 36 17.97 0.72 7.74
CA GLU A 36 18.34 1.87 8.56
C GLU A 36 17.41 3.07 8.34
N GLU A 37 16.99 3.31 7.09
CA GLU A 37 16.00 4.36 6.78
C GLU A 37 14.60 4.01 7.31
N LEU A 38 14.20 2.74 7.25
CA LEU A 38 12.91 2.25 7.74
C LEU A 38 12.85 2.14 9.28
N GLU A 39 13.98 1.93 9.95
CA GLU A 39 14.08 1.90 11.41
C GLU A 39 13.60 3.22 12.03
N ALA A 40 13.81 4.36 11.34
CA ALA A 40 13.31 5.66 11.79
C ALA A 40 11.78 5.74 11.89
N PHE A 41 11.05 4.89 11.14
CA PHE A 41 9.59 4.82 11.13
C PHE A 41 9.04 3.70 12.03
N THR A 42 9.93 2.87 12.58
CA THR A 42 9.56 1.71 13.40
C THR A 42 9.12 2.17 14.79
N GLY A 43 7.97 1.66 15.26
CA GLY A 43 7.41 2.03 16.57
C GLY A 43 6.66 3.37 16.61
N ASN A 44 6.64 4.14 15.52
CA ASN A 44 5.84 5.36 15.41
C ASN A 44 4.70 5.20 14.40
N ALA A 45 3.53 4.79 14.90
CA ALA A 45 2.34 4.55 14.09
C ALA A 45 1.95 5.75 13.19
N SER A 46 2.15 6.98 13.66
CA SER A 46 1.80 8.17 12.87
C SER A 46 2.71 8.34 11.64
N GLN A 47 4.00 8.05 11.79
CA GLN A 47 4.97 8.13 10.71
C GLN A 47 4.82 6.98 9.72
N THR A 48 4.51 5.77 10.19
CA THR A 48 4.18 4.63 9.32
C THR A 48 2.96 4.96 8.44
N ILE A 49 1.90 5.53 9.01
CA ILE A 49 0.70 5.94 8.25
C ILE A 49 1.03 7.05 7.24
N ALA A 50 1.91 7.99 7.61
CA ALA A 50 2.35 9.04 6.69
C ALA A 50 3.12 8.46 5.49
N LEU A 51 3.93 7.42 5.71
CA LEU A 51 4.63 6.71 4.63
C LEU A 51 3.64 6.03 3.68
N ASP A 52 2.69 5.26 4.22
CA ASP A 52 1.63 4.60 3.44
C ASP A 52 0.83 5.60 2.60
N TYR A 53 0.53 6.78 3.18
CA TYR A 53 -0.14 7.87 2.46
C TYR A 53 0.70 8.42 1.30
N ILE A 54 1.97 8.73 1.53
CA ILE A 54 2.86 9.30 0.49
C ILE A 54 3.03 8.34 -0.69
N ILE A 55 3.20 7.05 -0.42
CA ILE A 55 3.30 6.01 -1.45
C ILE A 55 1.98 5.94 -2.24
N SER A 56 0.86 5.92 -1.52
CA SER A 56 -0.48 5.82 -2.14
C SER A 56 -0.84 7.02 -3.00
N ILE A 57 -0.40 8.24 -2.68
CA ILE A 57 -0.66 9.42 -3.54
C ILE A 57 0.26 9.46 -4.77
N LYS A 58 1.48 8.91 -4.66
CA LYS A 58 2.48 8.95 -5.74
C LYS A 58 2.38 7.78 -6.72
N SER A 59 1.75 6.67 -6.32
CA SER A 59 1.59 5.50 -7.19
C SER A 59 0.77 5.80 -8.44
N ASP A 60 0.96 5.06 -9.52
CA ASP A 60 0.17 5.22 -10.74
C ASP A 60 -1.22 4.60 -10.59
N VAL A 61 -1.26 3.47 -9.89
CA VAL A 61 -2.50 2.80 -9.49
C VAL A 61 -2.55 2.65 -7.97
N PHE A 62 -3.69 2.98 -7.40
CA PHE A 62 -4.01 2.75 -5.99
C PHE A 62 -5.24 1.85 -5.90
N VAL A 63 -5.10 0.76 -5.16
CA VAL A 63 -6.20 -0.16 -4.83
C VAL A 63 -6.32 -0.17 -3.31
N PRO A 64 -7.40 0.33 -2.71
CA PRO A 64 -7.64 0.19 -1.28
C PRO A 64 -8.34 -1.15 -0.97
N SER A 65 -7.98 -1.80 0.14
CA SER A 65 -8.70 -3.03 0.56
C SER A 65 -10.06 -2.75 1.19
N TYR A 66 -10.25 -1.53 1.71
CA TYR A 66 -11.51 -1.05 2.27
C TYR A 66 -11.64 0.46 2.10
N SER A 67 -12.87 0.94 1.92
CA SER A 67 -13.23 2.36 1.76
C SER A 67 -13.19 3.16 3.08
N GLY A 68 -12.11 2.99 3.85
CA GLY A 68 -11.89 3.64 5.15
C GLY A 68 -11.35 5.06 5.02
N ASN A 69 -10.99 5.66 6.17
CA ASN A 69 -10.47 7.04 6.22
C ASN A 69 -9.25 7.24 5.30
N MET A 70 -8.31 6.28 5.28
CA MET A 70 -7.11 6.35 4.43
C MET A 70 -7.48 6.42 2.95
N ALA A 71 -8.38 5.55 2.49
CA ALA A 71 -8.86 5.54 1.10
C ALA A 71 -9.46 6.90 0.70
N ARG A 72 -10.30 7.48 1.57
CA ARG A 72 -10.94 8.79 1.32
C ARG A 72 -9.93 9.94 1.30
N THR A 73 -8.93 9.90 2.18
CA THR A 73 -7.85 10.91 2.23
C THR A 73 -6.95 10.85 1.00
N VAL A 74 -6.74 9.66 0.41
CA VAL A 74 -5.93 9.47 -0.79
C VAL A 74 -6.69 9.78 -2.09
N GLU A 75 -7.97 9.43 -2.16
CA GLU A 75 -8.75 9.53 -3.39
C GLU A 75 -8.87 10.97 -3.90
N GLY A 76 -9.10 11.94 -3.00
CA GLY A 76 -9.21 13.35 -3.35
C GLY A 76 -7.97 13.86 -4.09
N PRO A 77 -6.78 13.88 -3.45
CA PRO A 77 -5.54 14.29 -4.09
C PRO A 77 -5.26 13.57 -5.42
N ARG A 78 -5.51 12.25 -5.51
CA ARG A 78 -5.31 11.49 -6.77
C ARG A 78 -6.25 11.96 -7.87
N ARG A 79 -7.49 12.33 -7.55
CA ARG A 79 -8.47 12.84 -8.52
C ARG A 79 -8.16 14.27 -8.97
N TYR A 80 -7.59 15.12 -8.10
CA TYR A 80 -7.42 16.55 -8.40
C TYR A 80 -6.00 16.96 -8.83
N LEU A 81 -4.95 16.27 -8.38
CA LEU A 81 -3.54 16.67 -8.58
C LEU A 81 -2.84 15.79 -9.65
N GLY A 82 -3.49 15.62 -10.81
CA GLY A 82 -2.92 14.88 -11.95
C GLY A 82 -3.70 13.64 -12.38
N HIS A 83 -4.92 13.43 -11.86
CA HIS A 83 -5.83 12.36 -12.26
C HIS A 83 -5.18 10.97 -12.31
N ARG A 84 -4.73 10.48 -11.15
CA ARG A 84 -4.15 9.13 -11.01
C ARG A 84 -5.25 8.09 -10.79
N LYS A 85 -5.03 6.87 -11.30
CA LYS A 85 -6.06 5.82 -11.31
C LYS A 85 -6.26 5.23 -9.92
N THR A 86 -7.49 5.21 -9.45
CA THR A 86 -7.90 4.45 -8.26
C THR A 86 -8.86 3.36 -8.70
N ILE A 87 -8.58 2.12 -8.30
CA ILE A 87 -9.46 0.97 -8.56
C ILE A 87 -10.09 0.60 -7.24
N ASP A 88 -11.41 0.66 -7.16
CA ASP A 88 -12.18 0.20 -5.99
C ASP A 88 -12.73 -1.20 -6.32
N PRO A 89 -12.06 -2.28 -5.90
CA PRO A 89 -12.51 -3.63 -6.21
C PRO A 89 -13.79 -3.92 -5.44
N ASP A 90 -14.75 -4.58 -6.09
CA ASP A 90 -15.96 -5.04 -5.41
C ASP A 90 -15.58 -6.16 -4.42
N ARG A 91 -15.34 -5.71 -3.18
CA ARG A 91 -15.18 -6.46 -1.93
C ARG A 91 -14.44 -7.78 -2.08
N PHE A 92 -13.11 -7.74 -2.02
CA PHE A 92 -12.27 -8.59 -1.16
C PHE A 92 -10.81 -8.09 -1.25
N ASN A 93 -10.29 -7.60 -0.12
CA ASN A 93 -8.88 -7.56 0.28
C ASN A 93 -7.83 -7.38 -0.83
N VAL A 94 -7.60 -6.16 -1.33
CA VAL A 94 -6.38 -5.84 -2.08
C VAL A 94 -5.90 -4.42 -1.77
N TYR A 95 -4.76 -4.29 -1.09
CA TYR A 95 -3.90 -3.10 -1.20
C TYR A 95 -2.80 -3.39 -2.21
N VAL A 96 -2.85 -2.72 -3.36
CA VAL A 96 -1.77 -2.75 -4.35
C VAL A 96 -1.49 -1.32 -4.77
N ALA A 97 -0.30 -0.85 -4.43
CA ALA A 97 0.29 0.34 -5.03
C ALA A 97 1.20 -0.13 -6.17
N ILE A 98 0.81 0.14 -7.41
CA ILE A 98 1.69 -0.11 -8.56
C ILE A 98 2.42 1.21 -8.83
N CYS A 99 3.73 1.22 -8.58
CA CYS A 99 4.64 2.25 -9.06
C CYS A 99 5.35 1.70 -10.30
N HIS A 100 5.40 2.48 -11.38
CA HIS A 100 6.22 2.13 -12.54
C HIS A 100 7.68 2.55 -12.36
#